data_AF-A0A0F3L3X4-F1
#
_entry.id   AF-A0A0F3L3X4-F1
#
_cell.length_a   1.000
_cell.length_b   1.000
_cell.length_c   1.000
_cell.angle_alpha   90.00
_cell.angle_beta   90.00
_cell.angle_gamma   90.00
#
_symmetry.space_group_name_H-M   'P 1'
#
loop_
_entity.id
_entity.type
_entity.pdbx_description
1 polymer ?
#
loop_
_entity_poly.entity_id
_entity_poly.type
_entity_poly.pdbx_seq_one_letter_code
_entity_poly.pdbx_strand_id
1 'polypeptide(L)' 'MVWADYAVKGDARIILHVEAEPSLRGSGAAGRFMQSLADHARQTGLKLFPRCSYAVAWHKRHPDYDDVLA' A
#
# COMPACT_ATOMS: atom_id res chain seq x y z
N MET A 1 -1.26 3.06 -15.46
CA MET A 1 -0.42 2.33 -14.50
C MET A 1 -0.63 2.88 -13.08
N VAL A 2 -0.43 2.05 -12.06
CA VAL A 2 -0.34 2.46 -10.65
C VAL A 2 0.97 1.92 -10.09
N TRP A 3 1.68 2.72 -9.30
CA TRP A 3 2.94 2.32 -8.69
C TRP A 3 3.09 2.91 -7.28
N ALA A 4 4.07 2.40 -6.53
CA ALA A 4 4.45 2.94 -5.24
C ALA A 4 5.97 3.00 -5.09
N ASP A 5 6.45 4.12 -4.56
CA ASP A 5 7.82 4.25 -4.10
C ASP A 5 7.90 3.76 -2.65
N TYR A 6 8.93 2.97 -2.36
CA TYR A 6 9.13 2.46 -1.01
C TYR A 6 10.60 2.42 -0.62
N ALA A 7 10.85 2.49 0.69
CA ALA A 7 12.14 2.15 1.27
C ALA A 7 12.10 0.75 1.89
N VAL A 8 13.22 0.05 1.84
CA VAL A 8 13.39 -1.27 2.46
C VAL A 8 13.95 -1.09 3.87
N LYS A 9 13.32 -1.72 4.86
CA LYS A 9 13.81 -1.79 6.24
C LYS A 9 13.63 -3.21 6.76
N GLY A 10 14.60 -4.08 6.48
CA GLY A 10 14.48 -5.51 6.79
C GLY A 10 13.32 -6.16 6.03
N ASP A 11 12.41 -6.77 6.77
CA ASP A 11 11.15 -7.36 6.29
C ASP A 11 10.03 -6.31 6.07
N ALA A 12 10.27 -5.05 6.47
CA ALA A 12 9.32 -3.97 6.26
C ALA A 12 9.54 -3.21 4.94
N ARG A 13 8.45 -2.71 4.36
CA ARG A 13 8.41 -1.78 3.22
C ARG A 13 7.73 -0.49 3.66
N ILE A 14 8.49 0.59 3.69
CA ILE A 14 7.99 1.92 4.05
C ILE A 14 7.40 2.56 2.81
N ILE A 15 6.08 2.72 2.74
CA ILE A 15 5.38 3.24 1.55
C ILE A 15 5.45 4.76 1.54
N LEU A 16 6.30 5.29 0.67
CA LEU A 16 6.65 6.73 0.61
C LEU A 16 5.72 7.51 -0.31
N HIS A 17 5.23 6.88 -1.38
CA HIS A 17 4.33 7.49 -2.34
C HIS A 17 3.54 6.41 -3.08
N VAL A 18 2.29 6.72 -3.45
CA VAL A 18 1.43 5.86 -4.27
C VAL A 18 0.79 6.77 -5.31
N GLU A 19 0.98 6.46 -6.59
CA GLU A 19 0.44 7.28 -7.69
C GLU A 19 -0.24 6.37 -8.71
N ALA A 20 -1.34 6.87 -9.25
CA ALA A 20 -2.00 6.32 -10.42
C ALA A 20 -1.92 7.33 -11.54
N GLU A 21 -1.71 6.86 -12.77
CA GLU A 21 -1.79 7.71 -13.96
C GLU A 21 -3.07 8.55 -13.97
N PRO A 22 -3.03 9.80 -14.48
CA PRO A 22 -4.18 10.70 -14.47
C PRO A 22 -5.46 10.09 -15.06
N SER A 23 -5.32 9.28 -16.12
CA SER A 23 -6.42 8.56 -16.78
C SER A 23 -7.12 7.54 -15.88
N LEU A 24 -6.49 7.08 -14.80
CA LEU A 24 -7.02 6.09 -13.86
C LEU A 24 -7.61 6.72 -12.59
N ARG A 25 -7.52 8.05 -12.43
CA ARG A 25 -8.09 8.74 -11.26
C ARG A 25 -9.61 8.56 -11.23
N GLY A 26 -10.17 8.33 -10.04
CA GLY A 26 -11.59 8.03 -9.85
C GLY A 26 -12.02 6.59 -10.15
N SER A 27 -11.18 5.77 -10.80
CA SER A 27 -11.51 4.37 -11.12
C SER A 27 -11.32 3.37 -9.97
N GLY A 28 -10.79 3.82 -8.83
CA GLY A 28 -10.39 2.96 -7.72
C GLY A 28 -9.09 2.17 -7.94
N ALA A 29 -8.34 2.42 -9.02
CA ALA A 29 -7.13 1.67 -9.35
C ALA A 29 -6.07 1.69 -8.24
N ALA A 30 -5.83 2.84 -7.61
CA ALA A 30 -4.87 2.95 -6.50
C ALA A 30 -5.29 2.13 -5.26
N GLY A 31 -6.60 1.98 -5.04
CA GLY A 31 -7.12 1.17 -3.95
C GLY A 31 -6.91 -0.32 -4.19
N ARG A 32 -7.19 -0.79 -5.42
CA ARG A 32 -6.94 -2.19 -5.83
C ARG A 32 -5.44 -2.53 -5.78
N PHE A 33 -4.59 -1.60 -6.22
CA PHE A 33 -3.14 -1.76 -6.11
C PHE A 33 -2.69 -1.95 -4.65
N MET A 34 -3.15 -1.09 -3.73
CA MET A 34 -2.80 -1.21 -2.31
C MET A 34 -3.30 -2.51 -1.69
N GLN A 35 -4.49 -2.96 -2.11
CA GLN A 35 -5.03 -4.25 -1.68
C GLN A 35 -4.11 -5.40 -2.10
N SER A 36 -3.75 -5.47 -3.38
CA SER A 36 -2.83 -6.49 -3.88
C SER A 36 -1.45 -6.43 -3.23
N LEU A 37 -0.94 -5.22 -2.93
CA LEU A 37 0.32 -5.04 -2.20
C LEU A 37 0.22 -5.59 -0.77
N ALA A 38 -0.89 -5.34 -0.07
CA ALA A 38 -1.12 -5.84 1.28
C ALA A 38 -1.33 -7.37 1.31
N ASP A 39 -2.06 -7.93 0.35
CA ASP A 39 -2.20 -9.38 0.20
C ASP A 39 -0.85 -10.05 -0.06
N HIS A 40 -0.01 -9.45 -0.92
CA HIS A 40 1.34 -9.94 -1.17
C HIS A 40 2.19 -9.89 0.09
N ALA A 41 2.10 -8.81 0.87
CA ALA A 41 2.82 -8.69 2.13
C ALA A 41 2.42 -9.80 3.11
N ARG A 42 1.12 -10.07 3.23
CA ARG A 42 0.59 -11.16 4.06
C ARG A 42 1.13 -12.52 3.62
N GLN A 43 1.11 -12.81 2.33
CA GLN A 43 1.57 -14.10 1.78
C GLN A 43 3.07 -14.33 1.93
N THR A 44 3.87 -13.26 1.93
CA THR A 44 5.34 -13.32 1.98
C THR A 44 5.90 -13.09 3.37
N GLY A 45 5.06 -12.77 4.35
CA GLY A 45 5.49 -12.38 5.70
C GLY A 45 6.16 -10.99 5.74
N LEU A 46 6.03 -10.18 4.68
CA LEU A 46 6.51 -8.80 4.70
C LEU A 46 5.57 -7.93 5.53
N LYS A 47 6.13 -6.86 6.09
CA LYS A 47 5.36 -5.82 6.77
C LYS A 47 5.31 -4.53 5.95
N LEU A 48 4.22 -3.79 6.06
CA LEU A 48 4.01 -2.51 5.41
C LEU A 48 3.98 -1.39 6.44
N PHE A 49 4.78 -0.35 6.21
CA PHE A 49 4.77 0.85 7.03
C PHE A 49 4.23 2.03 6.20
N PRO A 50 2.92 2.35 6.30
CA PRO A 50 2.32 3.41 5.51
C PRO A 50 2.80 4.78 5.99
N ARG A 51 3.56 5.51 5.15
CA ARG A 51 4.05 6.86 5.47
C ARG A 51 3.33 7.95 4.68
N CYS A 52 3.03 7.70 3.41
CA CYS A 52 2.29 8.66 2.61
C CYS A 52 0.83 8.76 3.08
N SER A 53 0.24 9.95 2.97
CA SER A 53 -1.13 10.21 3.42
C SER A 53 -2.15 9.28 2.76
N TYR A 54 -1.94 8.94 1.48
CA TYR A 54 -2.80 8.01 0.76
C TYR A 54 -2.77 6.59 1.36
N ALA A 55 -1.59 6.02 1.58
CA ALA A 55 -1.45 4.67 2.14
C ALA A 55 -2.01 4.61 3.57
N VAL A 56 -1.78 5.65 4.38
CA VAL A 56 -2.37 5.77 5.72
C VAL A 56 -3.89 5.81 5.65
N ALA A 57 -4.46 6.62 4.75
CA ALA A 57 -5.91 6.73 4.59
C ALA A 57 -6.54 5.44 4.02
N TRP A 58 -5.85 4.76 3.09
CA TRP A 58 -6.29 3.47 2.57
C TRP A 58 -6.34 2.45 3.70
N HIS A 59 -5.28 2.36 4.50
CA HIS A 59 -5.19 1.40 5.59
C HIS A 59 -6.25 1.63 6.67
N LYS A 60 -6.50 2.89 7.07
CA LYS A 60 -7.60 3.22 8.01
C LYS A 60 -8.99 2.79 7.53
N ARG A 61 -9.19 2.62 6.23
CA ARG A 61 -10.46 2.14 5.65
C ARG A 61 -10.50 0.61 5.52
N HIS A 62 -9.38 -0.08 5.72
CA HIS A 62 -9.25 -1.52 5.57
C HIS A 62 -8.52 -2.12 6.80
N PRO A 63 -9.15 -2.07 7.99
CA PRO A 63 -8.55 -2.59 9.23
C PRO A 63 -8.30 -4.11 9.20
N ASP A 64 -8.92 -4.83 8.27
CA ASP A 64 -8.66 -6.26 8.04
C ASP A 64 -7.21 -6.54 7.59
N TYR A 65 -6.42 -5.50 7.28
CA TYR A 65 -4.99 -5.59 6.92
C TYR A 65 -4.06 -5.11 8.04
N ASP A 66 -4.54 -4.93 9.27
CA ASP A 66 -3.70 -4.53 10.42
C ASP A 66 -2.62 -5.58 10.74
N ASP A 67 -2.85 -6.84 10.37
CA ASP A 67 -1.89 -7.94 10.53
C ASP A 67 -0.61 -7.77 9.71
N VAL A 68 -0.64 -6.98 8.62
CA VAL A 68 0.55 -6.70 7.79
C VAL A 68 1.24 -5.38 8.16
N LEU A 69 0.79 -4.65 9.17
CA LEU A 69 1.50 -3.47 9.64
C LEU A 69 2.81 -3.82 10.37
N ALA A 70 3.80 -2.95 10.20
CA ALA A 70 5.07 -2.94 10.94
C ALA A 70 5.01 -2.03 12.18
#